data_AF-A0A2W4P0M3-F1
#
_entry.id   AF-A0A2W4P0M3-F1
#
_cell.length_a   1.000
_cell.length_b   1.000
_cell.length_c   1.000
_cell.angle_alpha   90.00
_cell.angle_beta   90.00
_cell.angle_gamma   90.00
#
_symmetry.space_group_name_H-M   'P 1'
#
loop_
_entity.id
_entity.type
_entity.pdbx_description
1 polymer ?
#
loop_
_entity_poly.entity_id
_entity_poly.type
_entity_poly.pdbx_seq_one_letter_code
_entity_poly.pdbx_strand_id
1 'polypeptide(L)'
;MAGVLLRDGRYEIVGTLGEGAQGTTFEAVDRTTGQKVAIKRFLVKGARSWKDVELAEREAAVLAELSHPALPVHVDHFEESGALYLVMERIEGDTIEALTRRAGALSRNDVLRFLDDAASVLDYLHGRSPPVIHRDINPKNVIRRPDGSFAFVDFGAVRAALKPRGGSTVVGTFGYMAPEQFQGRALPATDVYSVGATALTMLTNVEPENLPHRGLAIDVAAALGGTVAPELREVLERMLEPDPDRRAPRVRPLLDELARRSEPRGNASRRHEESSWRAWERGGRDRTDTHTRRRRDSSRKGSSPDAHDRRDSHAGRYPHEPPWEAWERDVREQWKERHAERHRANVWQAHGWRHRRRGLHGPPLVVALLAIHVALIVVGVTLGVIVPVALTVLSIFFGPTLRNAARDTQRAEAAARAMLLRARQFVLYGPERTEGTETRARVEPAPGPQEPGRWRVEVGGEAPPPAEEEEEEREPSRAHREHRT
;
A
#
# COMPACT_ATOMS: atom_id res chain seq x y z
N MET A 1 29.24 11.53 2.93
CA MET A 1 28.20 12.58 2.80
C MET A 1 28.20 13.56 3.98
N ALA A 2 29.02 13.37 5.03
CA ALA A 2 29.11 14.36 6.10
C ALA A 2 29.55 15.74 5.56
N GLY A 3 28.95 16.81 6.07
CA GLY A 3 29.17 18.19 5.64
C GLY A 3 28.36 18.64 4.41
N VAL A 4 27.51 17.77 3.84
CA VAL A 4 26.60 18.16 2.75
C VAL A 4 25.47 19.01 3.33
N LEU A 5 25.23 20.15 2.67
CA LEU A 5 24.17 21.09 2.98
C LEU A 5 22.96 20.83 2.06
N LEU A 6 21.77 20.83 2.64
CA LEU A 6 20.49 20.67 1.94
C LEU A 6 19.55 21.85 2.24
N ARG A 7 18.61 22.09 1.33
CA ARG A 7 17.57 23.14 1.42
C ARG A 7 18.16 24.50 1.79
N ASP A 8 18.86 25.11 0.85
CA ASP A 8 19.49 26.43 1.00
C ASP A 8 20.43 26.55 2.22
N GLY A 9 21.03 25.42 2.63
CA GLY A 9 21.97 25.38 3.75
C GLY A 9 21.35 25.29 5.13
N ARG A 10 20.03 25.07 5.23
CA ARG A 10 19.34 24.85 6.52
C ARG A 10 19.76 23.55 7.17
N TYR A 11 19.83 22.45 6.42
CA TYR A 11 20.14 21.14 6.99
C TYR A 11 21.57 20.71 6.65
N GLU A 12 22.35 20.37 7.66
CA GLU A 12 23.71 19.85 7.49
C GLU A 12 23.76 18.36 7.86
N ILE A 13 24.08 17.52 6.88
CA ILE A 13 24.25 16.07 7.11
C ILE A 13 25.51 15.85 7.95
N VAL A 14 25.34 15.20 9.10
CA VAL A 14 26.45 14.83 10.00
C VAL A 14 26.84 13.36 9.86
N GLY A 15 25.92 12.49 9.45
CA GLY A 15 26.20 11.06 9.31
C GLY A 15 25.07 10.28 8.63
N THR A 16 25.30 8.99 8.41
CA THR A 16 24.27 8.05 7.92
C THR A 16 23.72 7.25 9.11
N LEU A 17 22.40 7.22 9.25
CA LEU A 17 21.71 6.40 10.26
C LEU A 17 21.37 5.00 9.74
N GLY A 18 21.08 4.89 8.44
CA GLY A 18 20.78 3.60 7.83
C GLY A 18 20.52 3.70 6.33
N GLU A 19 20.61 2.55 5.67
CA GLU A 19 20.26 2.38 4.26
C GLU A 19 19.21 1.27 4.14
N GLY A 20 18.14 1.55 3.39
CA GLY A 20 17.01 0.65 3.21
C GLY A 20 16.57 0.59 1.75
N ALA A 21 15.58 -0.26 1.49
CA ALA A 21 15.06 -0.48 0.13
C ALA A 21 14.51 0.79 -0.54
N GLN A 22 14.04 1.76 0.27
CA GLN A 22 13.38 2.97 -0.21
C GLN A 22 14.32 4.19 -0.27
N GLY A 23 15.51 4.08 0.30
CA GLY A 23 16.41 5.23 0.40
C GLY A 23 17.43 5.13 1.51
N THR A 24 18.09 6.26 1.75
CA THR A 24 19.11 6.43 2.80
C THR A 24 18.58 7.40 3.85
N THR A 25 18.70 7.03 5.12
CA THR A 25 18.36 7.92 6.25
C THR A 25 19.65 8.48 6.83
N PHE A 26 19.72 9.81 6.93
CA PHE A 26 20.85 10.56 7.44
C PHE A 26 20.53 11.17 8.80
N GLU A 27 21.54 11.32 9.66
CA GLU A 27 21.50 12.25 10.78
C GLU A 27 21.95 13.61 10.26
N ALA A 28 21.21 14.66 10.63
CA ALA A 28 21.53 16.03 10.27
C ALA A 28 21.25 16.99 11.42
N VAL A 29 21.78 18.20 11.32
CA VAL A 29 21.46 19.32 12.21
C VAL A 29 20.67 20.36 11.41
N ASP A 30 19.52 20.77 11.94
CA ASP A 30 18.81 21.96 11.46
C ASP A 30 19.54 23.20 11.99
N ARG A 31 20.26 23.89 11.12
CA ARG A 31 21.09 25.05 11.48
C ARG A 31 20.28 26.27 11.88
N THR A 32 18.98 26.30 11.58
CA THR A 32 18.08 27.36 12.04
C THR A 32 17.68 27.17 13.50
N THR A 33 17.45 25.92 13.93
CA THR A 33 16.97 25.61 15.29
C THR A 33 18.04 25.05 16.22
N GLY A 34 19.17 24.58 15.68
CA GLY A 34 20.22 23.86 16.39
C GLY A 34 19.85 22.41 16.76
N GLN A 35 18.67 21.93 16.36
CA GLN A 35 18.17 20.61 16.72
C GLN A 35 18.70 19.53 15.77
N LYS A 36 18.87 18.32 16.31
CA LYS A 36 19.16 17.13 15.50
C LYS A 36 17.88 16.64 14.82
N VAL A 37 18.00 16.28 13.54
CA VAL A 37 16.90 15.74 12.73
C VAL A 37 17.36 14.48 11.99
N ALA A 38 16.41 13.61 11.66
CA ALA A 38 16.62 12.51 10.75
C ALA A 38 16.09 12.90 9.37
N ILE A 39 16.88 12.67 8.32
CA ILE A 39 16.52 13.00 6.93
C ILE A 39 16.52 11.74 6.10
N LYS A 40 15.33 11.27 5.69
CA LYS A 40 15.17 10.15 4.76
C LYS A 40 15.20 10.68 3.34
N ARG A 41 16.20 10.27 2.55
CA ARG A 41 16.36 10.58 1.14
C ARG A 41 15.85 9.43 0.29
N PHE A 42 14.82 9.67 -0.50
CA PHE A 42 14.30 8.74 -1.49
C PHE A 42 15.06 8.92 -2.81
N LEU A 43 15.66 7.84 -3.33
CA LEU A 43 16.45 7.90 -4.57
C LEU A 43 15.52 7.93 -5.78
N VAL A 44 15.28 9.12 -6.34
CA VAL A 44 14.45 9.31 -7.56
C VAL A 44 15.30 9.30 -8.85
N LYS A 45 16.63 9.06 -8.75
CA LYS A 45 17.52 9.06 -9.91
C LYS A 45 17.27 7.87 -10.83
N GLY A 46 16.60 8.16 -11.93
CA GLY A 46 16.26 7.21 -13.00
C GLY A 46 14.83 6.69 -12.90
N ALA A 47 13.85 7.55 -12.61
CA ALA A 47 12.41 7.29 -12.59
C ALA A 47 11.94 6.30 -13.68
N ARG A 48 12.01 5.00 -13.36
CA ARG A 48 11.32 3.91 -14.05
C ARG A 48 10.04 3.52 -13.30
N SER A 49 9.70 4.22 -12.22
CA SER A 49 8.58 3.90 -11.35
C SER A 49 8.00 5.17 -10.74
N TRP A 50 6.84 5.61 -11.24
CA TRP A 50 5.99 6.64 -10.60
C TRP A 50 5.64 6.30 -9.13
N LYS A 51 5.80 5.04 -8.73
CA LYS A 51 5.39 4.52 -7.43
C LYS A 51 6.30 4.96 -6.28
N ASP A 52 7.59 5.19 -6.53
CA ASP A 52 8.53 5.53 -5.45
C ASP A 52 8.37 6.99 -5.00
N VAL A 53 8.01 7.88 -5.94
CA VAL A 53 7.63 9.27 -5.67
C VAL A 53 6.30 9.32 -4.93
N GLU A 54 5.28 8.59 -5.42
CA GLU A 54 3.97 8.51 -4.77
C GLU A 54 4.09 7.97 -3.33
N LEU A 55 4.96 6.99 -3.09
CA LEU A 55 5.19 6.43 -1.77
C LEU A 55 5.86 7.45 -0.82
N ALA A 56 6.85 8.19 -1.30
CA ALA A 56 7.55 9.21 -0.52
C ALA A 56 6.62 10.38 -0.15
N GLU A 57 5.87 10.92 -1.11
CA GLU A 57 4.90 12.00 -0.86
C GLU A 57 3.80 11.54 0.11
N ARG A 58 3.34 10.29 -0.03
CA ARG A 58 2.36 9.71 0.87
C ARG A 58 2.92 9.54 2.29
N GLU A 59 4.15 9.06 2.43
CA GLU A 59 4.78 8.90 3.73
C GLU A 59 4.88 10.26 4.45
N ALA A 60 5.34 11.30 3.74
CA ALA A 60 5.41 12.65 4.26
C ALA A 60 4.02 13.19 4.66
N ALA A 61 3.02 13.03 3.79
CA ALA A 61 1.65 13.50 4.05
C ALA A 61 1.02 12.80 5.24
N VAL A 62 1.17 11.47 5.36
CA VAL A 62 0.67 10.75 6.54
C VAL A 62 1.38 11.24 7.78
N LEU A 63 2.71 11.24 7.81
CA LEU A 63 3.48 11.61 9.00
C LEU A 63 3.18 13.02 9.47
N ALA A 64 2.95 13.96 8.55
CA ALA A 64 2.56 15.34 8.86
C ALA A 64 1.23 15.45 9.63
N GLU A 65 0.33 14.47 9.49
CA GLU A 65 -0.94 14.44 10.21
C GLU A 65 -0.91 13.59 11.50
N LEU A 66 0.23 12.98 11.83
CA LEU A 66 0.38 12.16 13.03
C LEU A 66 0.91 13.00 14.20
N SER A 67 0.31 12.81 15.36
CA SER A 67 0.77 13.37 16.62
C SER A 67 0.59 12.31 17.71
N HIS A 68 1.69 11.62 18.03
CA HIS A 68 1.73 10.58 19.05
C HIS A 68 3.15 10.49 19.64
N PRO A 69 3.32 10.36 20.97
CA PRO A 69 4.63 10.42 21.62
C PRO A 69 5.60 9.30 21.20
N ALA A 70 5.07 8.15 20.78
CA ALA A 70 5.88 7.04 20.27
C ALA A 70 6.11 7.07 18.74
N LEU A 71 5.77 8.17 18.06
CA LEU A 71 6.02 8.37 16.63
C LEU A 71 6.89 9.61 16.40
N PRO A 72 7.77 9.64 15.38
CA PRO A 72 8.52 10.84 15.02
C PRO A 72 7.63 12.00 14.62
N VAL A 73 7.98 13.20 15.06
CA VAL A 73 7.33 14.42 14.56
C VAL A 73 7.85 14.77 13.17
N HIS A 74 6.94 15.02 12.22
CA HIS A 74 7.28 15.60 10.92
C HIS A 74 7.81 17.02 11.11
N VAL A 75 8.97 17.32 10.51
CA VAL A 75 9.56 18.67 10.51
C VAL A 75 9.35 19.34 9.16
N ASP A 76 9.63 18.63 8.07
CA ASP A 76 9.69 19.23 6.74
C ASP A 76 9.74 18.15 5.64
N HIS A 77 9.43 18.53 4.41
CA HIS A 77 9.77 17.71 3.24
C HIS A 77 10.06 18.61 2.03
N PHE A 78 10.94 18.17 1.14
CA PHE A 78 11.31 18.94 -0.06
C PHE A 78 11.94 18.06 -1.15
N GLU A 79 12.00 18.61 -2.36
CA GLU A 79 12.74 18.02 -3.48
C GLU A 79 14.05 18.81 -3.70
N GLU A 80 15.17 18.11 -3.84
CA GLU A 80 16.45 18.74 -4.18
C GLU A 80 17.30 17.77 -5.01
N SER A 81 17.98 18.27 -6.05
CA SER A 81 18.87 17.47 -6.88
C SER A 81 18.26 16.17 -7.45
N GLY A 82 16.95 16.17 -7.72
CA GLY A 82 16.21 15.03 -8.25
C GLY A 82 16.05 13.88 -7.24
N ALA A 83 15.90 14.22 -5.96
CA ALA A 83 15.53 13.31 -4.89
C ALA A 83 14.53 14.00 -3.94
N LEU A 84 13.65 13.20 -3.35
CA LEU A 84 12.75 13.67 -2.29
C LEU A 84 13.40 13.43 -0.93
N TYR A 85 13.19 14.38 -0.03
CA TYR A 85 13.72 14.37 1.32
C TYR A 85 12.57 14.57 2.31
N LEU A 86 12.46 13.66 3.28
CA LEU A 86 11.58 13.78 4.44
C LEU A 86 12.43 14.06 5.68
N VAL A 87 12.16 15.17 6.35
CA VAL A 87 12.82 15.59 7.59
C VAL A 87 11.87 15.34 8.75
N MET A 88 12.36 14.61 9.74
CA MET A 88 11.62 14.23 10.93
C MET A 88 12.49 14.34 12.18
N GLU A 89 11.86 14.27 13.35
CA GLU A 89 12.53 14.18 14.64
C GLU A 89 13.59 13.07 14.66
N ARG A 90 14.78 13.38 15.18
CA ARG A 90 15.81 12.38 15.48
C ARG A 90 15.50 11.71 16.82
N ILE A 91 14.99 10.48 16.78
CA ILE A 91 14.71 9.72 18.00
C ILE A 91 15.98 9.17 18.64
N GLU A 92 16.43 9.72 19.76
CA GLU A 92 17.58 9.19 20.50
C GLU A 92 17.37 7.75 20.99
N GLY A 93 18.41 6.91 20.92
CA GLY A 93 18.36 5.51 21.33
C GLY A 93 18.93 4.54 20.29
N ASP A 94 18.75 3.25 20.57
CA ASP A 94 19.18 2.13 19.72
C ASP A 94 17.96 1.41 19.13
N THR A 95 18.09 0.92 17.89
CA THR A 95 17.07 0.02 17.32
C THR A 95 17.02 -1.30 18.10
N ILE A 96 15.86 -1.98 18.11
CA ILE A 96 15.76 -3.33 18.70
C ILE A 96 16.78 -4.27 18.06
N GLU A 97 17.02 -4.18 16.74
CA GLU A 97 18.05 -4.96 16.04
C GLU A 97 19.46 -4.70 16.62
N ALA A 98 19.82 -3.44 16.85
CA ALA A 98 21.11 -3.10 17.43
C ALA A 98 21.25 -3.62 18.87
N LEU A 99 20.15 -3.58 19.64
CA LEU A 99 20.10 -4.11 21.00
C LEU A 99 20.26 -5.63 21.02
N THR A 100 19.49 -6.36 20.19
CA THR A 100 19.51 -7.83 20.18
C THR A 100 20.85 -8.37 19.66
N ARG A 101 21.44 -7.71 18.66
CA ARG A 101 22.80 -8.02 18.18
C ARG A 101 23.87 -7.83 19.27
N ARG A 102 23.70 -6.84 20.16
CA ARG A 102 24.68 -6.52 21.21
C ARG A 102 24.50 -7.32 22.49
N ALA A 103 23.25 -7.47 22.95
CA ALA A 103 22.91 -8.00 24.27
C ALA A 103 22.23 -9.38 24.22
N GLY A 104 21.90 -9.89 23.02
CA GLY A 104 21.09 -11.10 22.87
C GLY A 104 19.60 -10.84 23.11
N ALA A 105 18.91 -11.83 23.65
CA ALA A 105 17.49 -11.70 23.96
C ALA A 105 17.23 -10.60 24.99
N LEU A 106 16.15 -9.83 24.78
CA LEU A 106 15.70 -8.77 25.67
C LEU A 106 14.82 -9.33 26.79
N SER A 107 14.74 -8.58 27.89
CA SER A 107 14.03 -9.03 29.07
C SER A 107 12.50 -9.05 28.84
N ARG A 108 11.79 -9.88 29.62
CA ARG A 108 10.33 -9.86 29.66
C ARG A 108 9.77 -8.46 29.90
N ASN A 109 10.42 -7.66 30.74
CA ASN A 109 9.97 -6.30 31.05
C ASN A 109 10.13 -5.37 29.84
N ASP A 110 11.20 -5.50 29.07
CA ASP A 110 11.37 -4.74 27.82
C ASP A 110 10.30 -5.14 26.80
N VAL A 111 9.98 -6.43 26.70
CA VAL A 111 8.94 -6.94 25.80
C VAL A 111 7.55 -6.44 26.20
N LEU A 112 7.22 -6.44 27.50
CA LEU A 112 5.93 -5.92 27.98
C LEU A 112 5.81 -4.41 27.73
N ARG A 113 6.89 -3.62 27.93
CA ARG A 113 6.89 -2.19 27.60
C ARG A 113 6.74 -1.97 26.09
N PHE A 114 7.46 -2.73 25.27
CA PHE A 114 7.33 -2.67 23.82
C PHE A 114 5.88 -2.96 23.37
N LEU A 115 5.25 -4.00 23.92
CA LEU A 115 3.87 -4.34 23.60
C LEU A 115 2.90 -3.22 24.04
N ASP A 116 3.15 -2.58 25.17
CA ASP A 116 2.34 -1.45 25.68
C ASP A 116 2.43 -0.22 24.77
N ASP A 117 3.65 0.18 24.40
CA ASP A 117 3.90 1.28 23.47
C ASP A 117 3.32 0.97 22.08
N ALA A 118 3.51 -0.27 21.59
CA ALA A 118 2.92 -0.75 20.35
C ALA A 118 1.39 -0.68 20.39
N ALA A 119 0.76 -1.13 21.48
CA ALA A 119 -0.69 -1.06 21.64
C ALA A 119 -1.19 0.40 21.55
N SER A 120 -0.50 1.34 22.20
CA SER A 120 -0.84 2.77 22.11
C SER A 120 -0.73 3.31 20.67
N VAL A 121 0.37 3.00 19.98
CA VAL A 121 0.58 3.42 18.58
C VAL A 121 -0.47 2.82 17.65
N LEU A 122 -0.74 1.52 17.75
CA LEU A 122 -1.71 0.85 16.89
C LEU A 122 -3.13 1.34 17.15
N ASP A 123 -3.55 1.52 18.41
CA ASP A 123 -4.86 2.10 18.71
C ASP A 123 -5.00 3.51 18.12
N TYR A 124 -3.95 4.32 18.17
CA TYR A 124 -3.91 5.65 17.55
C TYR A 124 -4.01 5.60 16.02
N LEU A 125 -3.17 4.80 15.35
CA LEU A 125 -3.13 4.70 13.89
C LEU A 125 -4.40 4.05 13.30
N HIS A 126 -4.86 2.97 13.92
CA HIS A 126 -6.02 2.20 13.46
C HIS A 126 -7.34 2.90 13.78
N GLY A 127 -7.35 3.80 14.77
CA GLY A 127 -8.50 4.63 15.12
C GLY A 127 -8.78 5.78 14.15
N ARG A 128 -7.87 6.07 13.22
CA ARG A 128 -8.06 7.11 12.20
C ARG A 128 -9.12 6.72 11.16
N SER A 129 -9.64 7.71 10.44
CA SER A 129 -10.64 7.52 9.38
C SER A 129 -10.18 8.16 8.06
N PRO A 130 -9.72 7.36 7.07
CA PRO A 130 -9.54 5.90 7.10
C PRO A 130 -8.41 5.44 8.04
N PRO A 131 -8.42 4.17 8.50
CA PRO A 131 -7.33 3.62 9.30
C PRO A 131 -5.99 3.70 8.57
N VAL A 132 -4.94 4.04 9.32
CA VAL A 132 -3.55 4.04 8.86
C VAL A 132 -2.91 2.73 9.33
N ILE A 133 -2.31 1.98 8.41
CA ILE A 133 -1.64 0.70 8.71
C ILE A 133 -0.14 0.88 8.48
N HIS A 134 0.68 0.53 9.47
CA HIS A 134 2.13 0.77 9.45
C HIS A 134 2.87 -0.16 8.48
N ARG A 135 2.54 -1.47 8.49
CA ARG A 135 2.96 -2.53 7.55
C ARG A 135 4.44 -2.92 7.55
N ASP A 136 5.28 -2.29 8.36
CA ASP A 136 6.71 -2.61 8.44
C ASP A 136 7.27 -2.46 9.87
N ILE A 137 6.50 -2.90 10.86
CA ILE A 137 6.98 -3.00 12.24
C ILE A 137 7.93 -4.20 12.33
N ASN A 138 9.19 -3.94 12.64
CA ASN A 138 10.24 -4.94 12.78
C ASN A 138 11.38 -4.36 13.66
N PRO A 139 12.38 -5.17 14.08
CA PRO A 139 13.44 -4.71 14.96
C PRO A 139 14.29 -3.53 14.46
N LYS A 140 14.36 -3.27 13.15
CA LYS A 140 15.09 -2.13 12.57
C LYS A 140 14.31 -0.82 12.70
N ASN A 141 12.98 -0.92 12.66
CA ASN A 141 12.06 0.21 12.61
C ASN A 141 11.47 0.57 13.99
N VAL A 142 12.06 0.05 15.06
CA VAL A 142 11.66 0.40 16.44
C VAL A 142 12.90 0.75 17.24
N ILE A 143 12.90 1.94 17.83
CA ILE A 143 14.01 2.50 18.62
C ILE A 143 13.62 2.50 20.09
N ARG A 144 14.47 1.92 20.94
CA ARG A 144 14.35 2.03 22.40
C ARG A 144 15.05 3.30 22.86
N ARG A 145 14.29 4.21 23.44
CA ARG A 145 14.78 5.46 24.02
C ARG A 145 15.55 5.22 25.33
N PRO A 146 16.36 6.19 25.79
CA PRO A 146 17.08 6.09 27.06
C PRO A 146 16.18 5.88 28.28
N ASP A 147 14.95 6.39 28.25
CA ASP A 147 13.95 6.21 29.31
C ASP A 147 13.29 4.81 29.31
N GLY A 148 13.61 3.98 28.30
CA GLY A 148 13.09 2.63 28.13
C GLY A 148 11.78 2.54 27.36
N SER A 149 11.22 3.65 26.88
CA SER A 149 10.09 3.66 25.94
C SER A 149 10.54 3.29 24.52
N PHE A 150 9.60 2.87 23.69
CA PHE A 150 9.83 2.54 22.29
C PHE A 150 9.18 3.55 21.35
N ALA A 151 9.91 3.92 20.30
CA ALA A 151 9.43 4.73 19.20
C ALA A 151 9.39 3.91 17.91
N PHE A 152 8.33 4.09 17.12
CA PHE A 152 8.11 3.38 15.87
C PHE A 152 8.42 4.33 14.71
N VAL A 153 9.41 3.97 13.90
CA VAL A 153 9.94 4.80 12.82
C VAL A 153 9.71 4.13 11.47
N ASP A 154 9.94 4.88 10.39
CA ASP A 154 9.83 4.44 9.00
C ASP A 154 8.43 3.97 8.59
N PHE A 155 7.67 4.90 8.00
CA PHE A 155 6.32 4.66 7.49
C PHE A 155 6.34 4.28 6.01
N GLY A 156 7.47 3.78 5.52
CA GLY A 156 7.71 3.48 4.12
C GLY A 156 6.69 2.54 3.46
N ALA A 157 5.95 1.76 4.23
CA ALA A 157 4.96 0.82 3.72
C ALA A 157 3.50 1.31 3.86
N VAL A 158 3.29 2.51 4.41
CA VAL A 158 1.96 2.95 4.85
C VAL A 158 0.96 3.01 3.72
N ARG A 159 -0.20 2.42 3.99
CA ARG A 159 -1.39 2.53 3.15
C ARG A 159 -2.58 2.89 4.04
N ALA A 160 -3.29 3.95 3.67
CA ALA A 160 -4.67 4.15 4.13
C ALA A 160 -5.49 2.97 3.61
N ALA A 161 -6.34 2.37 4.46
CA ALA A 161 -7.08 1.13 4.18
C ALA A 161 -8.04 1.15 2.96
N LEU A 162 -7.99 2.18 2.12
CA LEU A 162 -8.74 2.29 0.87
C LEU A 162 -8.33 1.20 -0.14
N LYS A 163 -9.35 0.56 -0.73
CA LYS A 163 -9.25 -0.60 -1.64
C LYS A 163 -8.14 -0.44 -2.69
N PRO A 164 -7.41 -1.52 -3.02
CA PRO A 164 -6.37 -1.47 -4.02
C PRO A 164 -6.98 -1.19 -5.40
N ARG A 165 -6.82 0.04 -5.89
CA ARG A 165 -6.91 0.34 -7.32
C ARG A 165 -5.53 0.07 -7.94
N GLY A 166 -5.30 -1.17 -8.35
CA GLY A 166 -4.15 -1.57 -9.16
C GLY A 166 -2.81 -1.74 -8.40
N GLY A 167 -2.17 -2.89 -8.60
CA GLY A 167 -0.79 -3.18 -8.19
C GLY A 167 -0.64 -3.83 -6.81
N SER A 168 -0.34 -5.13 -6.78
CA SER A 168 0.15 -5.85 -5.60
C SER A 168 1.65 -5.55 -5.41
N THR A 169 1.98 -4.45 -4.76
CA THR A 169 3.35 -4.29 -4.26
C THR A 169 3.44 -5.04 -2.92
N VAL A 170 4.20 -6.14 -2.88
CA VAL A 170 4.61 -6.78 -1.63
C VAL A 170 5.59 -5.83 -0.96
N VAL A 171 5.23 -5.30 0.21
CA VAL A 171 6.07 -4.38 1.00
C VAL A 171 6.12 -4.89 2.44
N GLY A 172 7.33 -5.00 2.98
CA GLY A 172 7.66 -5.38 4.36
C GLY A 172 8.87 -6.32 4.45
N THR A 173 9.40 -6.49 5.66
CA THR A 173 10.55 -7.37 5.92
C THR A 173 10.11 -8.84 6.04
N PHE A 174 10.79 -9.75 5.34
CA PHE A 174 10.50 -11.20 5.35
C PHE A 174 10.55 -11.74 6.79
N GLY A 175 9.62 -12.64 7.14
CA GLY A 175 9.44 -13.15 8.51
C GLY A 175 8.56 -12.29 9.42
N TYR A 176 8.61 -10.96 9.32
CA TYR A 176 7.77 -10.02 10.11
C TYR A 176 6.45 -9.66 9.40
N MET A 177 6.41 -9.90 8.09
CA MET A 177 5.25 -9.68 7.25
C MET A 177 4.13 -10.69 7.56
N ALA A 178 2.91 -10.18 7.77
CA ALA A 178 1.74 -11.04 7.94
C ALA A 178 1.36 -11.77 6.63
N PRO A 179 0.84 -13.02 6.67
CA PRO A 179 0.54 -13.79 5.46
C PRO A 179 -0.34 -13.07 4.42
N GLU A 180 -1.29 -12.26 4.86
CA GLU A 180 -2.18 -11.52 3.97
C GLU A 180 -1.48 -10.40 3.17
N GLN A 181 -0.31 -9.92 3.61
CA GLN A 181 0.48 -8.92 2.87
C GLN A 181 1.07 -9.48 1.58
N PHE A 182 1.35 -10.78 1.51
CA PHE A 182 1.76 -11.44 0.26
C PHE A 182 0.65 -11.39 -0.80
N GLN A 183 -0.61 -11.24 -0.38
CA GLN A 183 -1.76 -11.06 -1.26
C GLN A 183 -2.04 -9.57 -1.58
N GLY A 184 -1.16 -8.66 -1.15
CA GLY A 184 -1.35 -7.22 -1.29
C GLY A 184 -2.46 -6.64 -0.41
N ARG A 185 -2.97 -7.41 0.56
CA ARG A 185 -3.96 -6.96 1.55
C ARG A 185 -3.23 -6.41 2.78
N ALA A 186 -3.85 -5.44 3.43
CA ALA A 186 -3.40 -4.95 4.72
C ALA A 186 -4.61 -4.50 5.51
N LEU A 187 -4.68 -4.94 6.76
CA LEU A 187 -5.73 -4.63 7.72
C LEU A 187 -5.08 -4.17 9.02
N PRO A 188 -5.81 -3.56 9.96
CA PRO A 188 -5.31 -3.32 11.31
C PRO A 188 -4.64 -4.55 11.96
N ALA A 189 -5.22 -5.74 11.76
CA ALA A 189 -4.68 -7.01 12.24
C ALA A 189 -3.30 -7.37 11.65
N THR A 190 -2.92 -6.80 10.50
CA THR A 190 -1.59 -6.98 9.88
C THR A 190 -0.49 -6.46 10.80
N ASP A 191 -0.66 -5.26 11.36
CA ASP A 191 0.34 -4.68 12.27
C ASP A 191 0.44 -5.48 13.58
N VAL A 192 -0.68 -6.07 14.05
CA VAL A 192 -0.69 -6.92 15.25
C VAL A 192 0.23 -8.12 15.08
N TYR A 193 0.25 -8.74 13.90
CA TYR A 193 1.16 -9.84 13.59
C TYR A 193 2.62 -9.39 13.62
N SER A 194 2.93 -8.27 12.97
CA SER A 194 4.29 -7.72 12.92
C SER A 194 4.82 -7.34 14.31
N VAL A 195 3.96 -6.81 15.18
CA VAL A 195 4.30 -6.58 16.61
C VAL A 195 4.55 -7.92 17.32
N GLY A 196 3.71 -8.94 17.10
CA GLY A 196 3.88 -10.27 17.68
C GLY A 196 5.20 -10.93 17.27
N ALA A 197 5.55 -10.84 15.98
CA ALA A 197 6.80 -11.36 15.44
C ALA A 197 8.01 -10.63 16.03
N THR A 198 7.94 -9.31 16.11
CA THR A 198 8.99 -8.48 16.74
C THR A 198 9.18 -8.83 18.21
N ALA A 199 8.09 -8.96 18.98
CA ALA A 199 8.14 -9.35 20.39
C ALA A 199 8.73 -10.75 20.59
N LEU A 200 8.42 -11.70 19.69
CA LEU A 200 8.98 -13.03 19.74
C LEU A 200 10.49 -13.01 19.45
N THR A 201 10.94 -12.25 18.45
CA THR A 201 12.37 -12.05 18.19
C THR A 201 13.10 -11.37 19.34
N MET A 202 12.48 -10.42 20.03
CA MET A 202 13.06 -9.83 21.24
C MET A 202 13.30 -10.90 22.32
N LEU A 203 12.38 -11.86 22.50
CA LEU A 203 12.50 -12.91 23.51
C LEU A 203 13.49 -14.03 23.14
N THR A 204 13.62 -14.35 21.85
CA THR A 204 14.41 -15.50 21.39
C THR A 204 15.78 -15.09 20.86
N ASN A 205 15.93 -13.84 20.42
CA ASN A 205 17.03 -13.39 19.57
C ASN A 205 17.20 -14.24 18.30
N VAL A 206 16.09 -14.74 17.76
CA VAL A 206 16.04 -15.53 16.53
C VAL A 206 15.07 -14.87 15.56
N GLU A 207 15.50 -14.72 14.32
CA GLU A 207 14.66 -14.19 13.23
C GLU A 207 13.44 -15.10 12.99
N PRO A 208 12.25 -14.55 12.70
CA PRO A 208 11.03 -15.36 12.57
C PRO A 208 11.10 -16.49 11.53
N GLU A 209 11.88 -16.31 10.47
CA GLU A 209 12.14 -17.32 9.44
C GLU A 209 12.89 -18.56 9.96
N ASN A 210 13.67 -18.41 11.03
CA ASN A 210 14.50 -19.45 11.64
C ASN A 210 13.82 -20.07 12.87
N LEU A 211 12.65 -19.58 13.27
CA LEU A 211 11.84 -20.17 14.34
C LEU A 211 11.16 -21.46 13.87
N PRO A 212 10.76 -22.36 14.78
CA PRO A 212 9.97 -23.52 14.42
C PRO A 212 8.59 -23.11 13.86
N HIS A 213 8.12 -23.80 12.81
CA HIS A 213 6.83 -23.54 12.16
C HIS A 213 5.95 -24.79 12.12
N ARG A 214 4.63 -24.58 12.18
CA ARG A 214 3.58 -25.57 11.88
C ARG A 214 2.72 -25.04 10.74
N GLY A 215 3.05 -25.46 9.51
CA GLY A 215 2.41 -24.91 8.32
C GLY A 215 2.82 -23.45 8.13
N LEU A 216 1.84 -22.53 8.11
CA LEU A 216 2.07 -21.08 8.01
C LEU A 216 2.22 -20.38 9.37
N ALA A 217 1.99 -21.09 10.48
CA ALA A 217 2.06 -20.52 11.83
C ALA A 217 3.45 -20.75 12.45
N ILE A 218 3.97 -19.73 13.13
CA ILE A 218 5.12 -19.88 14.02
C ILE A 218 4.69 -20.72 15.23
N ASP A 219 5.43 -21.77 15.56
CA ASP A 219 5.23 -22.56 16.78
C ASP A 219 5.85 -21.82 17.97
N VAL A 220 5.09 -20.87 18.52
CA VAL A 220 5.51 -20.01 19.64
C VAL A 220 5.93 -20.84 20.86
N ALA A 221 5.23 -21.95 21.12
CA ALA A 221 5.55 -22.84 22.23
C ALA A 221 6.94 -23.46 22.08
N ALA A 222 7.23 -24.01 20.90
CA ALA A 222 8.55 -24.56 20.59
C ALA A 222 9.64 -23.48 20.56
N ALA A 223 9.34 -22.29 20.04
CA ALA A 223 10.27 -21.17 19.99
C ALA A 223 10.72 -20.68 21.37
N LEU A 224 9.82 -20.65 22.37
CA LEU A 224 10.12 -20.13 23.71
C LEU A 224 10.68 -21.17 24.69
N GLY A 225 10.57 -22.46 24.38
CA GLY A 225 11.20 -23.55 25.15
C GLY A 225 10.78 -23.65 26.63
N GLY A 226 9.65 -23.05 27.02
CA GLY A 226 9.17 -23.02 28.41
C GLY A 226 9.78 -21.92 29.30
N THR A 227 10.64 -21.07 28.74
CA THR A 227 11.37 -20.01 29.48
C THR A 227 10.49 -18.80 29.84
N VAL A 228 9.29 -18.71 29.26
CA VAL A 228 8.38 -17.58 29.38
C VAL A 228 7.08 -18.01 30.05
N ALA A 229 6.49 -17.11 30.85
CA ALA A 229 5.22 -17.33 31.53
C ALA A 229 4.11 -17.74 30.52
N PRO A 230 3.30 -18.77 30.83
CA PRO A 230 2.29 -19.30 29.91
C PRO A 230 1.34 -18.24 29.35
N GLU A 231 1.05 -17.21 30.15
CA GLU A 231 0.13 -16.14 29.79
C GLU A 231 0.71 -15.22 28.70
N LEU A 232 2.01 -14.91 28.73
CA LEU A 232 2.64 -14.11 27.67
C LEU A 232 2.78 -14.94 26.38
N ARG A 233 3.02 -16.24 26.50
CA ARG A 233 3.01 -17.14 25.35
C ARG A 233 1.64 -17.14 24.65
N GLU A 234 0.54 -17.26 25.41
CA GLU A 234 -0.83 -17.22 24.86
C GLU A 234 -1.12 -15.89 24.14
N VAL A 235 -0.66 -14.76 24.67
CA VAL A 235 -0.77 -13.45 24.01
C VAL A 235 -0.07 -13.48 22.65
N LEU A 236 1.17 -13.97 22.58
CA LEU A 236 1.94 -14.03 21.33
C LEU A 236 1.32 -15.00 20.31
N GLU A 237 0.79 -16.15 20.76
CA GLU A 237 0.08 -17.10 19.89
C GLU A 237 -1.14 -16.44 19.23
N ARG A 238 -1.92 -15.64 19.98
CA ARG A 238 -3.09 -14.92 19.45
C ARG A 238 -2.73 -13.78 18.48
N MET A 239 -1.56 -13.16 18.65
CA MET A 239 -1.04 -12.14 17.75
C MET A 239 -0.48 -12.74 16.46
N LEU A 240 0.13 -13.93 16.55
CA LEU A 240 0.80 -14.63 15.44
C LEU A 240 -0.09 -15.63 14.70
N GLU A 241 -1.40 -15.65 14.99
CA GLU A 241 -2.38 -16.43 14.23
C GLU A 241 -2.35 -16.04 12.73
N PRO A 242 -2.04 -16.98 11.81
CA PRO A 242 -1.91 -16.68 10.38
C PRO A 242 -3.18 -16.14 9.74
N ASP A 243 -4.35 -16.64 10.15
CA ASP A 243 -5.64 -16.18 9.62
C ASP A 243 -6.02 -14.82 10.26
N PRO A 244 -6.05 -13.71 9.49
CA PRO A 244 -6.37 -12.40 10.05
C PRO A 244 -7.78 -12.30 10.64
N ASP A 245 -8.71 -13.17 10.25
CA ASP A 245 -10.07 -13.20 10.81
C ASP A 245 -10.12 -13.91 12.17
N ARG A 246 -9.11 -14.74 12.49
CA ARG A 246 -8.94 -15.41 13.79
C ARG A 246 -7.93 -14.72 14.69
N ARG A 247 -7.02 -13.95 14.11
CA ARG A 247 -6.00 -13.17 14.82
C ARG A 247 -6.65 -12.15 15.75
N ALA A 248 -5.98 -11.88 16.86
CA ALA A 248 -6.39 -10.80 17.74
C ALA A 248 -6.47 -9.47 16.95
N PRO A 249 -7.60 -8.75 17.01
CA PRO A 249 -7.77 -7.53 16.22
C PRO A 249 -6.99 -6.33 16.78
N ARG A 250 -6.64 -6.37 18.07
CA ARG A 250 -5.92 -5.31 18.80
C ARG A 250 -5.03 -5.92 19.88
N VAL A 251 -3.95 -5.21 20.21
CA VAL A 251 -2.97 -5.63 21.24
C VAL A 251 -3.46 -5.30 22.64
N ARG A 252 -4.03 -4.11 22.87
CA ARG A 252 -4.45 -3.61 24.19
C ARG A 252 -5.31 -4.61 24.99
N PRO A 253 -6.38 -5.22 24.44
CA PRO A 253 -7.21 -6.16 25.20
C PRO A 253 -6.46 -7.41 25.67
N LEU A 254 -5.44 -7.85 24.92
CA LEU A 254 -4.60 -8.99 25.30
C LEU A 254 -3.72 -8.65 26.51
N LEU A 255 -3.17 -7.43 26.54
CA LEU A 255 -2.33 -6.96 27.65
C LEU A 255 -3.16 -6.74 28.91
N ASP A 256 -4.37 -6.19 28.80
CA ASP A 256 -5.25 -6.02 29.95
C ASP A 256 -5.65 -7.38 30.55
N GLU A 257 -5.87 -8.39 29.70
CA GLU A 257 -6.11 -9.76 30.13
C GLU A 257 -4.90 -10.37 30.84
N LEU A 258 -3.70 -10.20 30.28
CA LEU A 258 -2.45 -10.62 30.89
C LEU A 258 -2.23 -9.99 32.26
N ALA A 259 -2.49 -8.68 32.40
CA ALA A 259 -2.37 -7.95 33.65
C ALA A 259 -3.35 -8.49 34.71
N ARG A 260 -4.63 -8.68 34.36
CA ARG A 260 -5.65 -9.25 35.26
C ARG A 260 -5.29 -10.65 35.76
N ARG A 261 -4.69 -11.49 34.91
CA ARG A 261 -4.25 -12.84 35.28
C ARG A 261 -2.98 -12.85 36.14
N SER A 262 -2.14 -11.82 36.01
CA SER A 262 -0.90 -11.66 36.76
C SER A 262 -1.10 -11.06 38.16
N GLU A 263 -2.25 -10.43 38.45
CA GLU A 263 -2.57 -9.97 39.80
C GLU A 263 -2.74 -11.16 40.76
N PRO A 264 -2.03 -11.19 41.91
CA PRO A 264 -2.21 -12.25 42.89
C PRO A 264 -3.66 -12.26 43.39
N ARG A 265 -4.32 -13.43 43.32
CA ARG A 265 -5.70 -13.69 43.77
C ARG A 265 -6.03 -13.28 45.22
N GLY A 266 -5.08 -12.73 45.97
CA GLY A 266 -5.20 -12.39 47.39
C GLY A 266 -5.66 -10.98 47.76
N ASN A 267 -5.93 -10.06 46.82
CA ASN A 267 -6.33 -8.69 47.17
C ASN A 267 -7.80 -8.32 46.85
N ALA A 268 -8.57 -9.25 46.27
CA ALA A 268 -10.00 -9.05 46.05
C ALA A 268 -10.82 -9.09 47.36
N SER A 269 -10.36 -9.85 48.36
CA SER A 269 -10.98 -9.93 49.70
C SER A 269 -10.79 -8.65 50.52
N ARG A 270 -9.62 -8.00 50.45
CA ARG A 270 -9.33 -6.76 51.19
C ARG A 270 -10.11 -5.55 50.68
N ARG A 271 -10.36 -5.45 49.36
CA ARG A 271 -11.19 -4.37 48.79
C ARG A 271 -12.66 -4.48 49.18
N HIS A 272 -13.15 -5.69 49.46
CA HIS A 272 -14.52 -5.93 49.94
C HIS A 272 -14.68 -5.57 51.42
N GLU A 273 -13.65 -5.78 52.25
CA GLU A 273 -13.66 -5.40 53.67
C GLU A 273 -13.56 -3.88 53.89
N GLU A 274 -12.70 -3.17 53.13
CA GLU A 274 -12.62 -1.69 53.22
C GLU A 274 -13.87 -0.98 52.69
N SER A 275 -14.53 -1.55 51.68
CA SER A 275 -15.81 -1.05 51.16
C SER A 275 -16.97 -1.32 52.12
N SER A 276 -16.91 -2.43 52.86
CA SER A 276 -17.85 -2.77 53.93
C SER A 276 -17.71 -1.81 55.12
N TRP A 277 -16.49 -1.48 55.55
CA TRP A 277 -16.27 -0.54 56.66
C TRP A 277 -16.80 0.87 56.36
N ARG A 278 -16.62 1.37 55.14
CA ARG A 278 -17.15 2.69 54.72
C ARG A 278 -18.66 2.72 54.47
N ALA A 279 -19.33 1.57 54.42
CA ALA A 279 -20.79 1.45 54.30
C ALA A 279 -21.48 1.43 55.67
N TRP A 280 -20.82 0.94 56.72
CA TRP A 280 -21.36 0.94 58.09
C TRP A 280 -21.34 2.33 58.75
N GLU A 281 -20.33 3.18 58.48
CA GLU A 281 -20.27 4.54 59.05
C GLU A 281 -21.32 5.52 58.48
N ARG A 282 -21.87 5.25 57.29
CA ARG A 282 -22.87 6.12 56.65
C ARG A 282 -24.32 5.71 56.90
N GLY A 283 -24.56 4.58 57.58
CA GLY A 283 -25.92 4.08 57.90
C GLY A 283 -26.43 4.44 59.30
N GLY A 284 -25.64 5.11 60.13
CA GLY A 284 -25.91 5.30 61.56
C GLY A 284 -26.27 6.73 61.95
N ARG A 285 -27.20 7.40 61.25
CA ARG A 285 -27.90 8.60 61.77
C ARG A 285 -29.02 9.03 60.82
N ASP A 286 -30.22 8.52 61.06
CA ASP A 286 -31.45 9.33 61.07
C ASP A 286 -32.69 8.46 61.26
N ARG A 287 -33.36 8.62 62.41
CA ARG A 287 -34.79 8.37 62.58
C ARG A 287 -35.29 9.18 63.77
N THR A 288 -36.54 9.64 63.65
CA THR A 288 -37.30 10.62 64.48
C THR A 288 -36.99 12.07 64.08
N ASP A 289 -37.95 12.96 63.85
CA ASP A 289 -39.40 12.87 64.02
C ASP A 289 -40.13 13.95 63.20
N THR A 290 -41.45 13.79 63.22
CA THR A 290 -42.46 14.43 62.39
C THR A 290 -42.84 15.88 62.77
N HIS A 291 -43.55 16.52 61.82
CA HIS A 291 -44.72 17.41 62.01
C HIS A 291 -44.58 18.96 61.99
N THR A 292 -45.33 19.53 61.04
CA THR A 292 -46.22 20.73 61.11
C THR A 292 -45.83 22.09 60.51
N ARG A 293 -46.72 22.50 59.59
CA ARG A 293 -47.45 23.79 59.48
C ARG A 293 -46.82 25.01 58.77
N ARG A 294 -47.44 25.27 57.60
CA ARG A 294 -48.29 26.44 57.26
C ARG A 294 -47.63 27.77 56.83
N ARG A 295 -48.08 28.18 55.62
CA ARG A 295 -48.70 29.46 55.22
C ARG A 295 -47.84 30.56 54.58
N ARG A 296 -48.28 30.92 53.35
CA ARG A 296 -48.44 32.27 52.73
C ARG A 296 -47.16 33.09 52.51
N ASP A 297 -46.99 33.95 51.51
CA ASP A 297 -47.83 34.57 50.48
C ASP A 297 -46.84 35.19 49.45
N SER A 298 -47.02 35.10 48.13
CA SER A 298 -47.58 36.16 47.26
C SER A 298 -46.58 36.81 46.28
N SER A 299 -47.02 36.89 45.00
CA SER A 299 -46.77 37.95 44.00
C SER A 299 -45.35 38.05 43.38
N ARG A 300 -45.09 38.25 42.08
CA ARG A 300 -45.72 38.87 40.88
C ARG A 300 -45.19 38.10 39.63
N LYS A 301 -45.93 37.68 38.61
CA LYS A 301 -46.70 38.35 37.52
C LYS A 301 -45.94 39.35 36.64
N GLY A 302 -45.94 39.09 35.32
CA GLY A 302 -45.61 40.02 34.21
C GLY A 302 -44.86 39.30 33.07
N SER A 303 -45.50 38.49 32.23
CA SER A 303 -46.26 38.84 31.01
C SER A 303 -45.40 39.04 29.74
N SER A 304 -45.56 38.08 28.82
CA SER A 304 -45.38 38.15 27.34
C SER A 304 -46.29 39.22 26.70
N PRO A 305 -46.40 39.46 25.37
CA PRO A 305 -45.84 38.74 24.21
C PRO A 305 -45.32 39.65 23.08
N ASP A 306 -44.78 39.08 21.99
CA ASP A 306 -45.04 39.61 20.64
C ASP A 306 -44.75 38.54 19.58
N ALA A 307 -45.77 38.29 18.75
CA ALA A 307 -45.74 37.44 17.57
C ALA A 307 -46.62 38.08 16.50
N HIS A 308 -46.06 38.23 15.29
CA HIS A 308 -46.67 38.40 13.96
C HIS A 308 -45.58 39.04 13.09
N ASP A 309 -45.33 38.74 11.83
CA ASP A 309 -45.92 37.88 10.81
C ASP A 309 -44.98 38.02 9.58
N ARG A 310 -44.83 36.96 8.78
CA ARG A 310 -44.66 36.93 7.31
C ARG A 310 -43.77 35.78 6.82
N ARG A 311 -44.49 34.80 6.26
CA ARG A 311 -44.23 34.01 5.03
C ARG A 311 -42.87 34.18 4.34
N ASP A 312 -42.20 33.07 4.07
CA ASP A 312 -42.16 32.51 2.71
C ASP A 312 -41.56 31.09 2.68
N SER A 313 -42.21 30.25 1.87
CA SER A 313 -41.79 28.93 1.41
C SER A 313 -40.42 28.96 0.70
N HIS A 314 -39.58 27.94 0.86
CA HIS A 314 -38.90 27.21 -0.23
C HIS A 314 -38.10 26.00 0.30
N ALA A 315 -38.24 24.88 -0.40
CA ALA A 315 -37.41 23.69 -0.26
C ALA A 315 -35.96 23.99 -0.66
N GLY A 316 -34.99 23.35 0.00
CA GLY A 316 -33.58 23.47 -0.38
C GLY A 316 -32.72 22.36 0.22
N ARG A 317 -32.40 21.36 -0.61
CA ARG A 317 -31.27 20.44 -0.40
C ARG A 317 -30.00 21.25 -0.17
N TYR A 318 -29.22 20.91 0.85
CA TYR A 318 -27.79 21.20 0.88
C TYR A 318 -27.02 19.91 0.59
N PRO A 319 -26.28 19.82 -0.53
CA PRO A 319 -25.14 18.94 -0.63
C PRO A 319 -23.94 19.68 -0.02
N HIS A 320 -23.34 19.14 1.04
CA HIS A 320 -21.99 19.51 1.43
C HIS A 320 -21.08 18.32 1.14
N GLU A 321 -20.30 18.44 0.05
CA GLU A 321 -19.14 17.59 -0.19
C GLU A 321 -18.13 17.79 0.95
N PRO A 322 -17.55 16.73 1.53
CA PRO A 322 -16.55 16.86 2.59
C PRO A 322 -15.25 17.52 2.07
N PRO A 323 -14.50 18.24 2.92
CA PRO A 323 -13.42 19.17 2.53
C PRO A 323 -12.28 18.60 1.66
N TRP A 324 -12.08 17.29 1.66
CA TRP A 324 -11.03 16.63 0.87
C TRP A 324 -11.41 16.46 -0.61
N GLU A 325 -12.70 16.43 -0.96
CA GLU A 325 -13.14 16.37 -2.36
C GLU A 325 -12.98 17.73 -3.07
N ALA A 326 -13.15 18.83 -2.32
CA ALA A 326 -12.84 20.18 -2.79
C ALA A 326 -11.32 20.38 -2.98
N TRP A 327 -10.51 19.88 -2.05
CA TRP A 327 -9.04 19.90 -2.16
C TRP A 327 -8.52 19.04 -3.31
N GLU A 328 -9.03 17.82 -3.50
CA GLU A 328 -8.66 16.97 -4.65
C GLU A 328 -9.00 17.62 -6.00
N ARG A 329 -10.09 18.39 -6.08
CA ARG A 329 -10.52 19.09 -7.30
C ARG A 329 -9.62 20.28 -7.59
N ASP A 330 -9.28 21.05 -6.56
CA ASP A 330 -8.42 22.23 -6.66
C ASP A 330 -6.98 21.84 -7.03
N VAL A 331 -6.46 20.74 -6.46
CA VAL A 331 -5.15 20.17 -6.83
C VAL A 331 -5.15 19.64 -8.27
N ARG A 332 -6.26 19.04 -8.73
CA ARG A 332 -6.38 18.51 -10.10
C ARG A 332 -6.45 19.62 -11.16
N GLU A 333 -7.11 20.74 -10.85
CA GLU A 333 -7.16 21.91 -11.73
C GLU A 333 -5.83 22.66 -11.74
N GLN A 334 -5.20 22.87 -10.57
CA GLN A 334 -3.85 23.44 -10.48
C GLN A 334 -2.79 22.57 -11.18
N TRP A 335 -3.00 21.25 -11.22
CA TRP A 335 -2.16 20.32 -11.99
C TRP A 335 -2.40 20.47 -13.50
N LYS A 336 -3.63 20.59 -13.97
CA LYS A 336 -3.94 20.82 -15.40
C LYS A 336 -3.34 22.13 -15.91
N GLU A 337 -3.42 23.20 -15.12
CA GLU A 337 -2.84 24.50 -15.46
C GLU A 337 -1.31 24.44 -15.53
N ARG A 338 -0.65 23.85 -14.52
CA ARG A 338 0.82 23.69 -14.51
C ARG A 338 1.32 22.70 -15.58
N HIS A 339 0.52 21.70 -15.94
CA HIS A 339 0.83 20.77 -17.03
C HIS A 339 0.65 21.44 -18.40
N ALA A 340 -0.35 22.31 -18.57
CA ALA A 340 -0.53 23.12 -19.78
C ALA A 340 0.58 24.16 -19.97
N GLU A 341 1.06 24.78 -18.89
CA GLU A 341 2.23 25.68 -18.90
C GLU A 341 3.52 24.95 -19.24
N ARG A 342 3.75 23.76 -18.67
CA ARG A 342 4.89 22.89 -19.04
C ARG A 342 4.81 22.40 -20.49
N HIS A 343 3.61 22.09 -21.02
CA HIS A 343 3.45 21.77 -22.43
C HIS A 343 3.73 22.97 -23.35
N ARG A 344 3.29 24.19 -22.99
CA ARG A 344 3.60 25.41 -23.75
C ARG A 344 5.10 25.76 -23.71
N ALA A 345 5.77 25.54 -22.58
CA ALA A 345 7.21 25.71 -22.43
C ALA A 345 8.02 24.64 -23.21
N ASN A 346 7.52 23.40 -23.26
CA ASN A 346 8.14 22.31 -24.02
C ASN A 346 7.91 22.42 -25.54
N VAL A 347 6.84 23.08 -26.00
CA VAL A 347 6.61 23.34 -27.44
C VAL A 347 7.62 24.34 -28.00
N TRP A 348 8.17 25.25 -27.18
CA TRP A 348 9.25 26.15 -27.60
C TRP A 348 10.62 25.44 -27.71
N GLN A 349 10.89 24.41 -26.90
CA GLN A 349 12.11 23.59 -27.04
C GLN A 349 11.99 22.49 -28.12
N ALA A 350 10.77 22.14 -28.54
CA ALA A 350 10.52 21.14 -29.58
C ALA A 350 10.78 21.62 -31.02
N HIS A 351 11.02 22.91 -31.26
CA HIS A 351 11.35 23.44 -32.59
C HIS A 351 12.85 23.39 -32.94
N GLY A 352 13.72 22.92 -32.03
CA GLY A 352 15.16 22.76 -32.29
C GLY A 352 15.61 21.39 -32.82
N TRP A 353 14.74 20.37 -32.86
CA TRP A 353 15.13 19.01 -33.22
C TRP A 353 14.42 18.51 -34.47
N ARG A 354 14.78 19.09 -35.62
CA ARG A 354 14.58 18.45 -36.93
C ARG A 354 15.85 17.67 -37.33
N HIS A 355 15.63 16.40 -37.67
CA HIS A 355 16.54 15.42 -38.31
C HIS A 355 17.53 14.64 -37.42
N ARG A 356 17.17 13.39 -37.07
CA ARG A 356 17.91 12.18 -37.54
C ARG A 356 17.18 10.86 -37.24
N ARG A 357 16.93 10.10 -38.30
CA ARG A 357 16.62 8.66 -38.30
C ARG A 357 17.88 7.89 -37.88
N ARG A 358 17.81 7.01 -36.87
CA ARG A 358 18.63 5.80 -36.65
C ARG A 358 18.07 5.05 -35.41
N GLY A 359 18.07 3.72 -35.45
CA GLY A 359 17.38 2.85 -34.47
C GLY A 359 17.96 2.86 -33.05
N LEU A 360 17.44 1.97 -32.19
CA LEU A 360 17.99 1.75 -30.85
C LEU A 360 19.44 1.24 -30.95
N HIS A 361 20.36 1.97 -30.33
CA HIS A 361 21.78 1.59 -30.25
C HIS A 361 22.27 1.71 -28.80
N GLY A 362 23.32 0.94 -28.44
CA GLY A 362 23.97 1.03 -27.13
C GLY A 362 23.21 0.29 -25.99
N PRO A 363 23.39 0.71 -24.72
CA PRO A 363 22.84 0.01 -23.55
C PRO A 363 21.33 -0.28 -23.59
N PRO A 364 20.45 0.61 -24.13
CA PRO A 364 19.03 0.33 -24.26
C PRO A 364 18.69 -0.85 -25.17
N LEU A 365 19.48 -1.07 -26.24
CA LEU A 365 19.31 -2.21 -27.15
C LEU A 365 19.60 -3.53 -26.41
N VAL A 366 20.68 -3.56 -25.62
CA VAL A 366 21.09 -4.74 -24.85
C VAL A 366 20.01 -5.13 -23.83
N VAL A 367 19.45 -4.14 -23.12
CA VAL A 367 18.38 -4.36 -22.14
C VAL A 367 17.11 -4.88 -22.81
N ALA A 368 16.72 -4.31 -23.96
CA ALA A 368 15.55 -4.77 -24.71
C ALA A 368 15.73 -6.22 -25.20
N LEU A 369 16.91 -6.57 -25.72
CA LEU A 369 17.21 -7.94 -26.16
C LEU A 369 17.24 -8.93 -25.00
N LEU A 370 17.80 -8.55 -23.85
CA LEU A 370 17.82 -9.37 -22.65
C LEU A 370 16.40 -9.65 -22.13
N ALA A 371 15.55 -8.62 -22.08
CA ALA A 371 14.16 -8.77 -21.65
C ALA A 371 13.37 -9.72 -22.57
N ILE A 372 13.55 -9.60 -23.90
CA ILE A 372 12.92 -10.51 -24.86
C ILE A 372 13.46 -11.94 -24.70
N HIS A 373 14.75 -12.10 -24.42
CA HIS A 373 15.35 -13.42 -24.20
C HIS A 373 14.81 -14.10 -22.93
N VAL A 374 14.68 -13.36 -21.82
CA VAL A 374 14.05 -13.85 -20.59
C VAL A 374 12.59 -14.22 -20.83
N ALA A 375 11.84 -13.38 -21.56
CA ALA A 375 10.45 -13.67 -21.90
C ALA A 375 10.30 -14.95 -22.74
N LEU A 376 11.20 -15.19 -23.70
CA LEU A 376 11.24 -16.42 -24.49
C LEU A 376 11.47 -17.67 -23.62
N ILE A 377 12.38 -17.58 -22.64
CA ILE A 377 12.65 -18.68 -21.70
C ILE A 377 11.43 -18.94 -20.82
N VAL A 378 10.84 -17.90 -20.22
CA VAL A 378 9.69 -18.03 -19.33
C VAL A 378 8.49 -18.63 -20.08
N VAL A 379 8.18 -18.12 -21.27
CA VAL A 379 7.08 -18.65 -22.11
C VAL A 379 7.34 -20.11 -22.49
N GLY A 380 8.56 -20.45 -22.93
CA GLY A 380 8.92 -21.82 -23.29
C GLY A 380 8.85 -22.80 -22.11
N VAL A 381 9.31 -22.40 -20.93
CA VAL A 381 9.28 -23.27 -19.73
C VAL A 381 7.86 -23.41 -19.19
N THR A 382 7.12 -22.31 -19.05
CA THR A 382 5.79 -22.34 -18.43
C THR A 382 4.73 -22.94 -19.35
N LEU A 383 4.58 -22.41 -20.56
CA LEU A 383 3.55 -22.84 -21.51
C LEU A 383 3.99 -24.01 -22.38
N GLY A 384 5.29 -24.20 -22.60
CA GLY A 384 5.82 -25.31 -23.41
C GLY A 384 6.08 -26.59 -22.63
N VAL A 385 6.39 -26.49 -21.32
CA VAL A 385 6.80 -27.66 -20.51
C VAL A 385 5.89 -27.86 -19.30
N ILE A 386 5.85 -26.91 -18.36
CA ILE A 386 5.20 -27.11 -17.05
C ILE A 386 3.70 -27.34 -17.21
N VAL A 387 3.00 -26.43 -17.89
CA VAL A 387 1.54 -26.49 -18.03
C VAL A 387 1.09 -27.72 -18.86
N PRO A 388 1.69 -28.04 -20.03
CA PRO A 388 1.31 -29.22 -20.80
C PRO A 388 1.56 -30.53 -20.06
N VAL A 389 2.68 -30.65 -19.32
CA VAL A 389 2.98 -31.84 -18.52
C VAL A 389 1.97 -32.01 -17.39
N ALA A 390 1.68 -30.94 -16.64
CA ALA A 390 0.67 -30.97 -15.58
C ALA A 390 -0.71 -31.36 -16.11
N LEU A 391 -1.15 -30.77 -17.22
CA LEU A 391 -2.42 -31.09 -17.86
C LEU A 391 -2.46 -32.52 -18.42
N THR A 392 -1.34 -33.03 -18.94
CA THR A 392 -1.24 -34.41 -19.44
C THR A 392 -1.33 -35.41 -18.30
N VAL A 393 -0.66 -35.16 -17.17
CA VAL A 393 -0.77 -35.99 -15.95
C VAL A 393 -2.19 -35.96 -15.40
N LEU A 394 -2.80 -34.77 -15.30
CA LEU A 394 -4.20 -34.64 -14.89
C LEU A 394 -5.17 -35.35 -15.85
N SER A 395 -4.85 -35.42 -17.14
CA SER A 395 -5.70 -36.14 -18.12
C SER A 395 -5.83 -37.64 -17.86
N ILE A 396 -4.92 -38.24 -17.06
CA ILE A 396 -5.02 -39.64 -16.63
C ILE A 396 -6.26 -39.84 -15.74
N PHE A 397 -6.58 -38.83 -14.92
CA PHE A 397 -7.67 -38.90 -13.93
C PHE A 397 -8.96 -38.25 -14.43
N PHE A 398 -8.86 -37.21 -15.26
CA PHE A 398 -9.99 -36.37 -15.65
C PHE A 398 -10.33 -36.42 -17.16
N GLY A 399 -9.71 -37.34 -17.90
CA GLY A 399 -10.10 -37.69 -19.27
C GLY A 399 -9.49 -36.81 -20.38
N PRO A 400 -9.90 -37.05 -21.64
CA PRO A 400 -9.23 -36.53 -22.84
C PRO A 400 -9.33 -35.02 -23.03
N THR A 401 -10.28 -34.35 -22.37
CA THR A 401 -10.47 -32.89 -22.44
C THR A 401 -9.24 -32.12 -21.97
N LEU A 402 -8.57 -32.58 -20.90
CA LEU A 402 -7.32 -31.96 -20.41
C LEU A 402 -6.13 -32.24 -21.33
N ARG A 403 -6.15 -33.35 -22.07
CA ARG A 403 -5.14 -33.67 -23.07
C ARG A 403 -5.25 -32.76 -24.29
N ASN A 404 -6.48 -32.39 -24.67
CA ASN A 404 -6.72 -31.38 -25.69
C ASN A 404 -6.31 -29.97 -25.21
N ALA A 405 -6.63 -29.62 -23.96
CA ALA A 405 -6.15 -28.37 -23.36
C ALA A 405 -4.62 -28.28 -23.32
N ALA A 406 -3.91 -29.38 -23.05
CA ALA A 406 -2.44 -29.43 -23.13
C ALA A 406 -1.91 -29.11 -24.53
N ARG A 407 -2.57 -29.60 -25.59
CA ARG A 407 -2.21 -29.28 -26.98
C ARG A 407 -2.50 -27.82 -27.33
N ASP A 408 -3.58 -27.26 -26.82
CA ASP A 408 -3.92 -25.84 -27.03
C ASP A 408 -2.94 -24.92 -26.31
N THR A 409 -2.43 -25.31 -25.14
CA THR A 409 -1.35 -24.57 -24.46
C THR A 409 -0.04 -24.58 -25.25
N GLN A 410 0.28 -25.68 -25.95
CA GLN A 410 1.45 -25.72 -26.84
C GLN A 410 1.26 -24.85 -28.09
N ARG A 411 0.04 -24.75 -28.64
CA ARG A 411 -0.27 -23.82 -29.74
C ARG A 411 -0.16 -22.36 -29.29
N ALA A 412 -0.60 -22.05 -28.08
CA ALA A 412 -0.47 -20.72 -27.48
C ALA A 412 1.01 -20.34 -27.24
N GLU A 413 1.85 -21.30 -26.82
CA GLU A 413 3.31 -21.12 -26.71
C GLU A 413 3.93 -20.75 -28.06
N ALA A 414 3.60 -21.49 -29.12
CA ALA A 414 4.12 -21.23 -30.46
C ALA A 414 3.73 -19.83 -30.97
N ALA A 415 2.49 -19.39 -30.75
CA ALA A 415 2.02 -18.05 -31.13
C ALA A 415 2.72 -16.94 -30.33
N ALA A 416 2.83 -17.09 -29.01
CA ALA A 416 3.52 -16.14 -28.13
C ALA A 416 5.01 -16.04 -28.47
N ARG A 417 5.66 -17.18 -28.75
CA ARG A 417 7.06 -17.24 -29.18
C ARG A 417 7.28 -16.55 -30.52
N ALA A 418 6.38 -16.74 -31.49
CA ALA A 418 6.44 -16.05 -32.78
C ALA A 418 6.33 -14.52 -32.63
N MET A 419 5.43 -14.03 -31.77
CA MET A 419 5.32 -12.60 -31.47
C MET A 419 6.58 -12.03 -30.83
N LEU A 420 7.17 -12.74 -29.86
CA LEU A 420 8.41 -12.31 -29.21
C LEU A 420 9.61 -12.30 -30.16
N LEU A 421 9.68 -13.25 -31.10
CA LEU A 421 10.71 -13.27 -32.14
C LEU A 421 10.53 -12.11 -33.12
N ARG A 422 9.29 -11.76 -33.51
CA ARG A 422 9.01 -10.55 -34.31
C ARG A 422 9.40 -9.27 -33.58
N ALA A 423 9.11 -9.19 -32.28
CA ALA A 423 9.54 -8.06 -31.44
C ALA A 423 11.07 -7.97 -31.38
N ARG A 424 11.77 -9.11 -31.26
CA ARG A 424 13.25 -9.17 -31.31
C ARG A 424 13.79 -8.66 -32.64
N GLN A 425 13.17 -9.07 -33.74
CA GLN A 425 13.55 -8.66 -35.09
C GLN A 425 13.33 -7.17 -35.32
N PHE A 426 12.18 -6.64 -34.87
CA PHE A 426 11.88 -5.21 -34.90
C PHE A 426 12.89 -4.39 -34.09
N VAL A 427 13.31 -4.89 -32.93
CA VAL A 427 14.32 -4.23 -32.08
C VAL A 427 15.71 -4.23 -32.73
N LEU A 428 16.08 -5.30 -33.45
CA LEU A 428 17.39 -5.43 -34.11
C LEU A 428 17.48 -4.68 -35.44
N TYR A 429 16.40 -4.68 -36.23
CA TYR A 429 16.45 -4.29 -37.64
C TYR A 429 15.44 -3.18 -38.01
N GLY A 430 14.56 -2.78 -37.09
CA GLY A 430 13.46 -1.86 -37.37
C GLY A 430 12.29 -2.55 -38.10
N PRO A 431 11.23 -1.80 -38.47
CA PRO A 431 10.08 -2.35 -39.19
C PRO A 431 10.49 -2.92 -40.55
N GLU A 432 10.01 -4.12 -40.87
CA GLU A 432 10.11 -4.68 -42.23
C GLU A 432 9.35 -3.78 -43.21
N ARG A 433 9.97 -3.42 -44.34
CA ARG A 433 9.24 -2.83 -45.47
C ARG A 433 8.39 -3.93 -46.09
N THR A 434 7.11 -3.97 -45.77
CA THR A 434 6.12 -4.60 -46.63
C THR A 434 5.88 -3.64 -47.80
N GLU A 435 6.44 -3.93 -48.97
CA GLU A 435 5.95 -3.37 -50.23
C GLU A 435 4.51 -3.89 -50.43
N GLY A 436 3.52 -2.99 -50.32
CA GLY A 436 2.12 -3.36 -50.42
C GLY A 436 1.18 -2.17 -50.19
N THR A 437 0.87 -1.48 -51.29
CA THR A 437 -0.37 -0.73 -51.56
C THR A 437 -0.86 0.33 -50.55
N GLU A 438 -0.20 1.49 -50.51
CA GLU A 438 -0.87 2.74 -50.13
C GLU A 438 -1.74 3.24 -51.30
N THR A 439 -3.06 3.14 -51.16
CA THR A 439 -4.02 3.81 -52.06
C THR A 439 -3.89 5.33 -51.88
N ARG A 440 -3.25 6.00 -52.85
CA ARG A 440 -2.98 7.43 -52.80
C ARG A 440 -4.09 8.20 -53.53
N ALA A 441 -5.04 8.78 -52.80
CA ALA A 441 -6.00 9.72 -53.38
C ALA A 441 -5.25 11.00 -53.82
N ARG A 442 -5.28 11.31 -55.12
CA ARG A 442 -4.64 12.48 -55.70
C ARG A 442 -5.70 13.52 -56.02
N VAL A 443 -5.58 14.72 -55.44
CA VAL A 443 -6.43 15.87 -55.74
C VAL A 443 -5.63 16.81 -56.63
N GLU A 444 -6.06 17.00 -57.88
CA GLU A 444 -5.46 17.96 -58.80
C GLU A 444 -6.49 19.05 -59.18
N PRO A 445 -6.07 20.32 -59.36
CA PRO A 445 -6.94 21.39 -59.85
C PRO A 445 -7.19 21.23 -61.36
N ALA A 446 -8.43 21.46 -61.80
CA ALA A 446 -8.80 21.39 -63.21
C ALA A 446 -8.15 22.51 -64.05
N PRO A 447 -7.69 22.25 -65.30
CA PRO A 447 -7.08 23.28 -66.12
C PRO A 447 -8.16 24.10 -66.87
N GLY A 448 -8.21 25.40 -66.61
CA GLY A 448 -9.07 26.37 -67.30
C GLY A 448 -9.02 27.74 -66.61
N PRO A 449 -9.17 28.87 -67.33
CA PRO A 449 -8.83 30.18 -66.79
C PRO A 449 -9.88 30.69 -65.79
N GLN A 450 -9.41 31.01 -64.58
CA GLN A 450 -10.03 31.86 -63.54
C GLN A 450 -11.48 31.54 -63.11
N GLU A 451 -11.67 30.72 -62.07
CA GLU A 451 -12.59 30.99 -60.94
C GLU A 451 -12.14 30.18 -59.68
N PRO A 452 -12.11 30.74 -58.46
CA PRO A 452 -11.79 30.00 -57.25
C PRO A 452 -13.02 29.28 -56.68
N GLY A 453 -12.95 27.95 -56.43
CA GLY A 453 -13.88 27.31 -55.49
C GLY A 453 -14.45 25.91 -55.79
N ARG A 454 -13.84 25.04 -56.62
CA ARG A 454 -14.31 23.65 -56.75
C ARG A 454 -13.16 22.65 -56.94
N TRP A 455 -13.08 21.65 -56.06
CA TRP A 455 -12.16 20.50 -56.18
C TRP A 455 -12.96 19.23 -56.48
N ARG A 456 -12.47 18.38 -57.39
CA ARG A 456 -13.00 17.03 -57.64
C ARG A 456 -12.02 16.02 -57.05
N VAL A 457 -12.51 15.03 -56.32
CA VAL A 457 -11.73 13.90 -55.80
C VAL A 457 -12.06 12.67 -56.65
N GLU A 458 -11.09 12.14 -57.38
CA GLU A 458 -11.20 10.82 -58.00
C GLU A 458 -10.45 9.79 -57.14
N VAL A 459 -11.15 8.75 -56.72
CA VAL A 459 -10.60 7.61 -55.99
C VAL A 459 -10.36 6.50 -57.01
N GLY A 460 -9.11 6.31 -57.41
CA GLY A 460 -8.72 5.16 -58.23
C GLY A 460 -8.74 3.89 -57.37
N GLY A 461 -9.83 3.13 -57.45
CA GLY A 461 -9.91 1.75 -56.98
C GLY A 461 -9.99 0.83 -58.19
N GLU A 462 -9.00 -0.02 -58.37
CA GLU A 462 -9.08 -1.13 -59.32
C GLU A 462 -10.03 -2.18 -58.69
N ALA A 463 -11.12 -2.48 -59.39
CA ALA A 463 -12.11 -3.46 -58.94
C ALA A 463 -11.46 -4.85 -58.80
N PRO A 464 -11.87 -5.68 -57.81
CA PRO A 464 -11.39 -7.05 -57.72
C PRO A 464 -11.85 -7.84 -58.97
N PRO A 465 -10.99 -8.70 -59.56
CA PRO A 465 -11.41 -9.58 -60.64
C PRO A 465 -12.45 -10.59 -60.15
N PRO A 466 -13.34 -11.07 -61.04
CA PRO A 466 -14.50 -11.89 -60.68
C PRO A 466 -14.09 -13.26 -60.14
N ALA A 467 -14.93 -13.79 -59.24
CA ALA A 467 -14.84 -15.15 -58.73
C ALA A 467 -15.07 -16.15 -59.87
N GLU A 468 -14.10 -17.02 -60.12
CA GLU A 468 -14.31 -18.20 -60.95
C GLU A 468 -15.06 -19.25 -60.12
N GLU A 469 -16.24 -19.60 -60.63
CA GLU A 469 -17.02 -20.76 -60.27
C GLU A 469 -16.23 -22.02 -60.63
N GLU A 470 -15.91 -22.88 -59.65
CA GLU A 470 -15.68 -24.30 -59.90
C GLU A 470 -16.78 -25.11 -59.23
N GLU A 471 -17.51 -25.79 -60.10
CA GLU A 471 -18.61 -26.71 -59.86
C GLU A 471 -18.17 -27.85 -58.93
N GLU A 472 -18.75 -27.94 -57.73
CA GLU A 472 -18.75 -29.18 -56.96
C GLU A 472 -20.06 -29.93 -57.25
N GLU A 473 -19.96 -30.93 -58.12
CA GLU A 473 -21.00 -31.90 -58.44
C GLU A 473 -21.65 -32.46 -57.17
N ARG A 474 -22.94 -32.14 -56.99
CA ARG A 474 -23.83 -32.84 -56.07
C ARG A 474 -24.73 -33.79 -56.87
N GLU A 475 -24.46 -35.08 -56.75
CA GLU A 475 -25.46 -36.13 -56.95
C GLU A 475 -25.85 -36.79 -55.61
N PRO A 476 -27.06 -37.36 -55.51
CA PRO A 476 -27.93 -37.10 -54.36
C PRO A 476 -28.00 -38.28 -53.38
N SER A 477 -27.81 -38.01 -52.08
CA SER A 477 -28.07 -38.99 -51.02
C SER A 477 -29.37 -38.68 -50.30
N ARG A 478 -30.36 -39.50 -50.68
CA ARG A 478 -31.65 -39.84 -50.09
C ARG A 478 -31.89 -39.47 -48.62
N ALA A 479 -33.10 -38.93 -48.44
CA ALA A 479 -33.88 -38.90 -47.21
C ALA A 479 -33.97 -40.25 -46.47
N HIS A 480 -33.80 -40.20 -45.15
CA HIS A 480 -34.48 -41.07 -44.18
C HIS A 480 -35.24 -40.12 -43.24
N ARG A 481 -36.52 -39.89 -43.49
CA ARG A 481 -37.66 -40.71 -43.06
C ARG A 481 -37.74 -40.81 -41.55
N GLU A 482 -38.67 -40.02 -41.03
CA GLU A 482 -39.36 -40.20 -39.76
C GLU A 482 -39.70 -41.67 -39.51
N HIS A 483 -39.45 -42.14 -38.29
CA HIS A 483 -40.29 -43.18 -37.70
C HIS A 483 -40.88 -42.65 -36.40
N ARG A 484 -42.17 -42.30 -36.51
CA ARG A 484 -43.14 -42.40 -35.44
C ARG A 484 -43.86 -43.73 -35.66
N THR A 485 -43.69 -44.66 -34.72
CA THR A 485 -44.67 -45.61 -34.16
C THR A 485 -43.98 -46.37 -33.04
#